data_AF-A0A9X0TLX1-F1
#
_entry.id   AF-A0A9X0TLX1-F1
#
_cell.length_a   1.000
_cell.length_b   1.000
_cell.length_c   1.000
_cell.angle_alpha   90.00
_cell.angle_beta   90.00
_cell.angle_gamma   90.00
#
_symmetry.space_group_name_H-M   'P 1'
#
loop_
_entity.id
_entity.type
_entity.pdbx_description
1 polymer ?
#
loop_
_entity_poly.entity_id
_entity_poly.type
_entity_poly.pdbx_seq_one_letter_code
_entity_poly.pdbx_strand_id
1 'polypeptide(L)' 'DLSDTVKQRYRINTAGKSPTQLQKELHKRGVKGFVVGVNHNRVAMLIDPRDKKRNKECML' A
#
# COMPACT_ATOMS: atom_id res chain seq x y z
N ASP A 1 1.12 18.36 4.27
CA ASP A 1 -0.09 18.51 3.44
C ASP A 1 -0.38 17.18 2.76
N LEU A 2 -1.63 16.68 2.76
CA LEU A 2 -2.01 15.43 2.07
C LEU A 2 -2.37 15.67 0.60
N SER A 3 -2.39 16.94 0.16
CA SER A 3 -2.79 17.36 -1.18
C SER A 3 -1.97 16.71 -2.30
N ASP A 4 -0.72 16.33 -2.02
CA ASP A 4 0.19 15.76 -3.01
C ASP A 4 0.22 14.22 -3.00
N THR A 5 -0.67 13.54 -2.27
CA THR A 5 -0.66 12.07 -2.24
C THR A 5 -1.27 11.45 -3.49
N VAL A 6 -0.68 10.35 -3.97
CA VAL A 6 -1.22 9.58 -5.10
C VAL A 6 -1.73 8.22 -4.64
N LYS A 7 -2.78 7.75 -5.29
CA LYS A 7 -3.35 6.42 -5.04
C LYS A 7 -2.58 5.36 -5.82
N GLN A 8 -1.97 4.40 -5.12
CA GLN A 8 -1.31 3.23 -5.71
C GLN A 8 -1.98 1.94 -5.23
N ARG A 9 -2.11 0.96 -6.12
CA ARG A 9 -2.73 -0.33 -5.81
C ARG A 9 -1.70 -1.43 -5.90
N TYR A 10 -1.73 -2.33 -4.92
CA TYR A 10 -0.88 -3.50 -4.87
C TYR A 10 -1.70 -4.77 -4.84
N ARG A 11 -1.25 -5.80 -5.55
CA ARG A 11 -1.88 -7.12 -5.52
C ARG A 11 -1.24 -7.95 -4.41
N ILE A 12 -2.02 -8.28 -3.38
CA ILE A 12 -1.58 -9.12 -2.26
C ILE A 12 -2.73 -10.00 -1.78
N ASN A 13 -2.43 -11.08 -1.07
CA ASN A 13 -3.46 -11.87 -0.41
C ASN A 13 -4.07 -11.06 0.75
N THR A 14 -5.33 -10.68 0.61
CA THR A 14 -6.10 -9.92 1.60
C THR A 14 -7.11 -10.78 2.37
N ALA A 15 -7.27 -12.05 2.00
CA ALA A 15 -8.27 -12.92 2.60
C ALA A 15 -7.98 -13.11 4.10
N GLY A 16 -8.99 -12.84 4.93
CA GLY A 16 -8.89 -12.98 6.39
C GLY A 16 -7.97 -11.97 7.08
N LYS A 17 -7.50 -10.93 6.38
CA LYS A 17 -6.59 -9.92 6.95
C LYS A 17 -7.28 -8.58 7.13
N SER A 18 -7.08 -7.96 8.29
CA SER A 18 -7.54 -6.60 8.54
C SER A 18 -6.68 -5.56 7.80
N PRO A 19 -7.20 -4.35 7.51
CA PRO A 19 -6.42 -3.28 6.91
C PRO A 19 -5.11 -2.97 7.66
N THR A 20 -5.13 -3.02 8.99
CA THR A 20 -3.94 -2.78 9.82
C THR A 20 -2.90 -3.88 9.70
N GLN A 21 -3.33 -5.15 9.58
CA GLN A 21 -2.40 -6.26 9.30
C GLN A 21 -1.74 -6.09 7.93
N LEU A 22 -2.53 -5.75 6.91
CA LEU A 22 -2.03 -5.49 5.56
C LEU A 22 -1.07 -4.29 5.54
N GLN A 23 -1.36 -3.23 6.30
CA GLN A 23 -0.47 -2.09 6.46
C GLN A 23 0.87 -2.50 7.07
N LYS A 24 0.84 -3.29 8.17
CA LYS A 24 2.07 -3.80 8.79
C LYS A 24 2.88 -4.68 7.85
N GLU A 25 2.23 -5.54 7.07
CA GLU A 25 2.92 -6.38 6.08
C GLU A 25 3.57 -5.55 4.96
N LEU A 26 2.86 -4.55 4.44
CA LEU A 26 3.38 -3.65 3.40
C LEU A 26 4.55 -2.82 3.92
N HIS A 27 4.45 -2.30 5.14
CA HIS A 27 5.56 -1.60 5.81
C HIS A 27 6.78 -2.51 6.03
N LYS A 28 6.58 -3.77 6.43
CA LYS A 28 7.66 -4.76 6.55
C LYS A 28 8.36 -5.05 5.23
N ARG A 29 7.66 -4.93 4.10
CA ARG A 29 8.24 -5.04 2.75
C ARG A 29 8.96 -3.76 2.28
N GLY A 30 8.88 -2.68 3.06
CA GLY A 30 9.45 -1.37 2.72
C GLY A 30 8.51 -0.44 1.96
N VAL A 31 7.25 -0.82 1.74
CA VAL A 31 6.25 0.05 1.11
C VAL A 31 5.85 1.16 2.09
N LYS A 32 5.99 2.40 1.67
CA LYS A 32 5.59 3.59 2.44
C LYS A 32 4.22 4.10 2.05
N GLY A 33 3.49 4.62 3.03
CA GLY A 33 2.17 5.23 2.84
C GLY A 33 1.10 4.62 3.76
N PHE A 34 -0.16 4.89 3.42
CA PHE A 34 -1.31 4.54 4.27
C PHE A 34 -2.35 3.73 3.50
N VAL A 35 -2.88 2.67 4.10
CA VAL A 35 -3.94 1.86 3.50
C VAL A 35 -5.27 2.60 3.57
N VAL A 36 -5.91 2.80 2.43
CA VAL A 36 -7.21 3.50 2.31
C VAL A 36 -8.32 2.64 1.72
N GLY A 37 -8.00 1.43 1.28
CA GLY A 37 -9.01 0.50 0.78
C GLY A 37 -8.45 -0.90 0.60
N VAL A 38 -9.30 -1.89 0.84
CA VAL A 38 -8.97 -3.31 0.68
C VAL A 38 -10.06 -3.95 -0.18
N ASN A 39 -9.65 -4.59 -1.26
CA ASN A 39 -10.48 -5.42 -2.12
C ASN A 39 -9.98 -6.86 -2.04
N HIS A 40 -10.74 -7.82 -2.57
CA HIS A 40 -10.52 -9.26 -2.44
C HIS A 40 -9.08 -9.78 -2.69
N ASN A 41 -8.27 -9.09 -3.49
CA ASN A 41 -6.87 -9.46 -3.79
C ASN A 41 -5.95 -8.25 -3.92
N ARG A 42 -6.39 -7.08 -3.46
CA ARG A 42 -5.69 -5.81 -3.71
C ARG A 42 -5.85 -4.86 -2.54
N VAL A 43 -4.80 -4.11 -2.26
CA VAL A 43 -4.83 -2.99 -1.32
C VAL A 43 -4.58 -1.69 -2.08
N ALA A 44 -5.39 -0.67 -1.80
CA ALA A 44 -5.17 0.69 -2.25
C ALA A 44 -4.49 1.48 -1.13
N MET A 45 -3.39 2.15 -1.46
CA MET A 45 -2.67 3.03 -0.55
C MET A 45 -2.60 4.44 -1.10
N LEU A 46 -2.66 5.42 -0.20
CA LEU A 46 -2.19 6.77 -0.45
C LEU A 46 -0.69 6.83 -0.14
N ILE A 47 0.09 7.31 -1.10
CA ILE A 47 1.55 7.36 -1.02
C ILE A 47 2.07 8.71 -1.48
N ASP A 48 3.28 9.06 -1.05
CA ASP A 48 4.02 10.19 -1.63
C ASP A 48 4.43 9.84 -3.07
N PRO A 49 4.25 10.74 -4.06
CA PRO A 49 4.69 10.54 -5.43
C PRO A 49 6.16 10.15 -5.57
N ARG A 50 7.02 10.62 -4.67
CA ARG A 50 8.47 10.32 -4.63
C ARG A 50 8.73 8.85 -4.30
N ASP A 51 7.86 8.23 -3.51
CA ASP A 51 7.96 6.83 -3.11
C ASP A 51 7.28 5.88 -4.13
N LYS A 52 6.55 6.41 -5.13
CA LYS A 52 5.78 5.61 -6.11
C LYS A 52 6.60 4.51 -6.78
N LYS A 53 7.80 4.86 -7.27
CA LYS A 53 8.69 3.92 -7.97
C LYS A 53 9.28 2.90 -6.99
N ARG A 54 9.87 3.38 -5.89
CA ARG A 54 10.48 2.52 -4.85
C ARG A 54 9.49 1.53 -4.25
N ASN A 55 8.26 1.99 -3.96
CA ASN A 55 7.22 1.12 -3.44
C ASN A 55 6.77 0.03 -4.43
N LYS A 56 6.86 0.27 -5.75
CA LYS A 56 6.62 -0.80 -6.74
C LYS A 56 7.74 -1.83 -6.71
N GLU A 57 8.98 -1.38 -6.58
CA GLU A 57 10.16 -2.26 -6.49
C GLU A 57 10.10 -3.16 -5.24
N CYS A 58 9.58 -2.66 -4.11
CA CYS A 58 9.32 -3.46 -2.90
C CYS A 58 8.27 -4.59 -3.06
N MET A 59 7.57 -4.63 -4.20
CA MET A 59 6.47 -5.56 -4.46
C MET A 59 6.77 -6.52 -5.63
N LEU A 60 7.96 -6.41 -6.22
CA LEU A 60 8.57 -7.40 -7.10
C LEU A 60 9.13 -8.56 -6.25
#